data_AF-A0A376F3F7-F1
#
_entry.id   AF-A0A376F3F7-F1
#
_cell.length_a   1.000
_cell.length_b   1.000
_cell.length_c   1.000
_cell.angle_alpha   90.00
_cell.angle_beta   90.00
_cell.angle_gamma   90.00
#
_symmetry.space_group_name_H-M   'P 1'
#
loop_
_entity.id
_entity.type
_entity.pdbx_description
1 polymer ?
#
loop_
_entity_poly.entity_id
_entity_poly.type
_entity_poly.pdbx_seq_one_letter_code
_entity_poly.pdbx_strand_id
1 'polypeptide(L)'
;MLDDDALSAQIAQHDLVLDCTDNVAVRNQLNAGCFAHKIPLVSGAAIRMEGQISVFTYAEGEPCYRCLSRLFGENALTCVEAGVMAPLVGVIGSLQAMEAIKVLAHYGTPAAGKIVMYDAMTCQFREMNLMRNPGCEVCGG
;
A
#
# COMPACT_ATOMS: atom_id res chain seq x y z
N MET A 1 12.71 -9.28 -11.59
CA MET A 1 11.74 -9.34 -10.48
C MET A 1 11.84 -10.71 -9.85
N LEU A 2 11.56 -10.81 -8.55
CA LEU A 2 11.40 -12.12 -7.90
C LEU A 2 10.13 -12.77 -8.46
N ASP A 3 10.14 -14.09 -8.60
CA ASP A 3 8.91 -14.85 -8.79
C ASP A 3 8.13 -14.94 -7.46
N ASP A 4 6.91 -15.46 -7.53
CA ASP A 4 6.00 -15.49 -6.38
C ASP A 4 6.55 -16.33 -5.22
N ASP A 5 7.24 -17.44 -5.51
CA ASP A 5 7.81 -18.33 -4.50
C ASP A 5 8.99 -17.66 -3.76
N ALA A 6 9.92 -17.05 -4.50
CA ALA A 6 11.04 -16.34 -3.91
C ALA A 6 10.57 -15.12 -3.11
N LEU A 7 9.56 -14.39 -3.61
CA LEU A 7 8.98 -13.26 -2.89
C LEU A 7 8.28 -13.70 -1.60
N SER A 8 7.49 -14.77 -1.67
CA SER A 8 6.81 -15.37 -0.51
C SER A 8 7.82 -15.78 0.58
N ALA A 9 8.93 -16.41 0.19
CA ALA A 9 9.99 -16.80 1.13
C ALA A 9 10.67 -15.60 1.81
N GLN A 10 10.80 -14.47 1.11
CA GLN A 10 11.33 -13.23 1.70
C GLN A 10 10.32 -12.60 2.66
N ILE A 11 9.04 -12.51 2.27
CA ILE A 11 7.98 -11.93 3.10
C ILE A 11 7.89 -12.65 4.45
N ALA A 12 7.93 -13.99 4.45
CA ALA A 12 7.82 -14.81 5.66
C ALA A 12 8.95 -14.60 6.69
N GLN A 13 10.05 -13.94 6.31
CA GLN A 13 11.21 -13.69 7.18
C GLN A 13 11.20 -12.31 7.83
N HIS A 14 10.20 -11.47 7.55
CA HIS A 14 10.14 -10.09 8.02
C HIS A 14 8.87 -9.84 8.84
N ASP A 15 8.97 -8.96 9.83
CA ASP A 15 7.84 -8.58 10.68
C ASP A 15 6.85 -7.63 9.98
N LEU A 16 7.29 -6.93 8.93
CA LEU A 16 6.52 -5.96 8.17
C LEU A 16 7.15 -5.73 6.79
N VAL A 17 6.32 -5.44 5.78
CA VAL A 17 6.77 -5.11 4.42
C VAL A 17 6.38 -3.67 4.05
N LEU A 18 7.29 -2.95 3.39
CA LEU A 18 7.02 -1.65 2.77
C LEU A 18 6.94 -1.82 1.26
N ASP A 19 5.80 -1.48 0.66
CA ASP A 19 5.68 -1.35 -0.78
C ASP A 19 6.06 0.07 -1.21
N CYS A 20 7.29 0.19 -1.73
CA CYS A 20 7.83 1.41 -2.33
C CYS A 20 8.00 1.26 -3.85
N THR A 21 7.23 0.37 -4.48
CA THR A 21 7.34 0.06 -5.91
C THR A 21 6.50 1.01 -6.76
N ASP A 22 6.70 1.06 -8.07
CA ASP A 22 6.00 1.99 -8.99
C ASP A 22 4.99 1.28 -9.92
N ASN A 23 4.78 -0.03 -9.75
CA ASN A 23 3.94 -0.84 -10.63
C ASN A 23 2.90 -1.66 -9.84
N VAL A 24 1.62 -1.51 -10.22
CA VAL A 24 0.46 -2.21 -9.66
C VAL A 24 0.61 -3.74 -9.65
N ALA A 25 1.28 -4.35 -10.63
CA ALA A 25 1.50 -5.80 -10.68
C ALA A 25 2.29 -6.29 -9.46
N VAL A 26 3.40 -5.61 -9.12
CA VAL A 26 4.23 -5.95 -7.95
C VAL A 26 3.48 -5.68 -6.66
N ARG A 27 2.71 -4.60 -6.59
CA ARG A 27 1.88 -4.28 -5.43
C ARG A 27 0.85 -5.38 -5.16
N ASN A 28 0.25 -5.93 -6.20
CA ASN A 28 -0.67 -7.07 -6.07
C ASN A 28 0.06 -8.35 -5.63
N GLN A 29 1.25 -8.64 -6.15
CA GLN A 29 2.08 -9.77 -5.70
C GLN A 29 2.46 -9.65 -4.22
N LEU A 30 2.98 -8.49 -3.81
CA LEU A 30 3.31 -8.17 -2.42
C LEU A 30 2.08 -8.34 -1.53
N ASN A 31 0.94 -7.80 -1.94
CA ASN A 31 -0.30 -7.94 -1.19
C ASN A 31 -0.76 -9.39 -1.02
N ALA A 32 -0.69 -10.20 -2.08
CA ALA A 32 -1.06 -11.60 -2.01
C ALA A 32 -0.14 -12.38 -1.04
N GLY A 33 1.18 -12.19 -1.15
CA GLY A 33 2.16 -12.83 -0.26
C GLY A 33 2.01 -12.37 1.20
N CYS A 34 1.87 -11.07 1.44
CA CYS A 34 1.69 -10.52 2.78
C CYS A 34 0.37 -10.99 3.42
N PHE A 35 -0.72 -11.03 2.65
CA PHE A 35 -2.00 -11.58 3.12
C PHE A 35 -1.91 -13.07 3.50
N ALA A 36 -1.18 -13.86 2.71
CA ALA A 36 -1.01 -15.29 2.96
C ALA A 36 -0.23 -15.58 4.25
N HIS A 37 0.81 -14.79 4.52
CA HIS A 37 1.64 -14.92 5.74
C HIS A 37 1.16 -14.08 6.93
N LYS A 38 0.12 -13.26 6.74
CA LYS A 38 -0.36 -12.28 7.75
C LYS A 38 0.72 -11.31 8.22
N ILE A 39 1.63 -10.94 7.31
CA ILE A 39 2.65 -9.91 7.55
C ILE A 39 2.07 -8.56 7.13
N PRO A 40 2.03 -7.52 8.00
CA PRO A 40 1.51 -6.22 7.64
C PRO A 40 2.23 -5.59 6.45
N LEU A 41 1.48 -4.89 5.61
CA LEU A 41 1.97 -4.18 4.43
C LEU A 41 1.69 -2.68 4.53
N VAL A 42 2.73 -1.86 4.46
CA VAL A 42 2.61 -0.39 4.33
C VAL A 42 2.87 0.00 2.89
N SER A 43 1.82 0.38 2.16
CA SER A 43 1.89 0.72 0.74
C SER A 43 1.82 2.22 0.52
N GLY A 44 2.82 2.76 -0.18
CA GLY A 44 2.86 4.16 -0.61
C GLY A 44 2.93 4.26 -2.12
N ALA A 45 2.30 5.29 -2.71
CA ALA A 45 2.47 5.62 -4.12
C ALA A 45 2.52 7.13 -4.30
N ALA A 46 3.19 7.59 -5.37
CA ALA A 46 3.24 9.00 -5.73
C ALA A 46 3.31 9.13 -7.24
N ILE A 47 2.43 9.93 -7.84
CA ILE A 47 2.41 10.17 -9.28
C ILE A 47 2.04 11.64 -9.53
N ARG A 48 2.74 12.30 -10.46
CA ARG A 48 2.60 13.75 -10.70
C ARG A 48 2.78 14.55 -9.41
N MET A 49 1.68 15.05 -8.86
CA MET A 49 1.58 15.86 -7.63
C MET A 49 0.65 15.23 -6.58
N GLU A 50 0.27 13.97 -6.76
CA GLU A 50 -0.60 13.23 -5.85
C GLU A 50 0.14 12.05 -5.22
N GLY A 51 0.04 11.93 -3.90
CA GLY A 51 0.58 10.80 -3.14
C GLY A 51 -0.53 10.08 -2.38
N GLN A 52 -0.32 8.79 -2.12
CA GLN A 52 -1.22 7.98 -1.32
C GLN A 52 -0.44 7.08 -0.36
N ILE A 53 -1.02 6.81 0.80
CA ILE A 53 -0.54 5.81 1.76
C ILE A 53 -1.71 5.06 2.40
N SER A 54 -1.52 3.75 2.58
CA SER A 54 -2.41 2.86 3.33
C SER A 54 -1.60 1.80 4.07
N VAL A 55 -2.11 1.37 5.22
CA VAL A 55 -1.60 0.20 5.96
C VAL A 55 -2.60 -0.95 5.83
N PHE A 56 -2.10 -2.15 5.56
CA PHE A 56 -2.88 -3.38 5.54
C PHE A 56 -2.35 -4.29 6.63
N THR A 57 -3.08 -4.41 7.74
CA THR A 57 -2.68 -5.31 8.84
C THR A 57 -3.17 -6.73 8.65
N TYR A 58 -4.15 -6.91 7.75
CA TYR A 58 -4.80 -8.18 7.44
C TYR A 58 -5.56 -8.80 8.62
N ALA A 59 -5.97 -7.97 9.59
CA ALA A 59 -6.91 -8.35 10.62
C ALA A 59 -8.28 -8.74 10.01
N GLU A 60 -9.06 -9.51 10.77
CA GLU A 60 -10.35 -10.00 10.32
C GLU A 60 -11.30 -8.84 9.94
N GLY A 61 -11.89 -8.90 8.76
CA GLY A 61 -12.79 -7.86 8.25
C GLY A 61 -12.10 -6.69 7.54
N GLU A 62 -10.77 -6.56 7.62
CA GLU A 62 -10.05 -5.47 6.93
C GLU A 62 -9.93 -5.67 5.41
N PRO A 63 -9.88 -4.57 4.63
CA PRO A 63 -9.55 -4.65 3.21
C PRO A 63 -8.07 -5.06 3.01
N CYS A 64 -7.76 -5.65 1.85
CA CYS A 64 -6.39 -5.78 1.36
C CYS A 64 -6.15 -4.79 0.20
N TYR A 65 -4.91 -4.70 -0.31
CA TYR A 65 -4.62 -3.82 -1.45
C TYR A 65 -5.44 -4.16 -2.69
N ARG A 66 -5.71 -5.46 -2.96
CA ARG A 66 -6.58 -5.87 -4.08
C ARG A 66 -7.99 -5.29 -3.96
N CYS A 67 -8.45 -4.99 -2.74
CA CYS A 67 -9.73 -4.33 -2.55
C CYS A 67 -9.78 -2.90 -3.13
N LEU A 68 -8.64 -2.21 -3.10
CA LEU A 68 -8.43 -0.90 -3.70
C LEU A 68 -8.09 -1.03 -5.18
N SER A 69 -7.12 -1.88 -5.54
CA SER A 69 -6.51 -1.86 -6.88
C SER A 69 -7.47 -2.16 -8.02
N ARG A 70 -8.51 -2.98 -7.78
CA ARG A 70 -9.57 -3.27 -8.76
C ARG A 70 -10.45 -2.07 -9.12
N LEU A 71 -10.42 -1.01 -8.30
CA LEU A 71 -11.14 0.23 -8.58
C LEU A 71 -10.42 1.04 -9.68
N PHE A 72 -9.15 0.74 -9.92
CA PHE A 72 -8.38 1.31 -11.01
C PHE A 72 -8.51 0.45 -12.27
N GLY A 73 -8.56 1.09 -13.44
CA GLY A 73 -8.51 0.38 -14.72
C GLY A 73 -7.11 -0.15 -15.03
N GLU A 74 -7.00 -1.07 -15.99
CA GLU A 74 -5.74 -1.71 -16.39
C GLU A 74 -4.68 -0.73 -16.93
N ASN A 75 -5.09 0.50 -17.30
CA ASN A 75 -4.23 1.54 -17.90
C ASN A 75 -3.70 2.57 -16.87
N ALA A 76 -3.47 2.19 -15.62
CA ALA A 76 -2.85 3.10 -14.65
C ALA A 76 -1.40 3.42 -15.06
N LEU A 77 -1.11 4.69 -15.33
CA LEU A 77 0.25 5.16 -15.66
C LEU A 77 1.19 4.97 -14.46
N THR A 78 2.45 4.65 -14.75
CA THR A 78 3.54 4.62 -13.76
C THR A 78 4.12 6.00 -13.49
N CYS A 79 4.87 6.15 -12.39
CA CYS A 79 5.59 7.38 -12.05
C CYS A 79 6.56 7.80 -13.16
N VAL A 80 7.18 6.83 -13.84
CA VAL A 80 8.13 7.04 -14.93
C VAL A 80 7.43 7.58 -16.18
N GLU A 81 6.21 7.11 -16.47
CA GLU A 81 5.44 7.53 -17.64
C GLU A 81 4.78 8.91 -17.45
N ALA A 82 4.30 9.22 -16.25
CA ALA A 82 3.58 10.46 -15.96
C ALA A 82 4.45 11.58 -15.38
N GLY A 83 5.67 11.26 -14.92
CA GLY A 83 6.50 12.14 -14.10
C GLY A 83 6.04 12.20 -12.64
N VAL A 84 6.96 12.53 -11.73
CA VAL A 84 6.67 12.70 -10.29
C VAL A 84 7.57 13.77 -9.68
N MET A 85 7.00 14.60 -8.81
CA MET A 85 7.74 15.63 -8.09
C MET A 85 8.59 15.02 -6.97
N ALA A 86 9.91 15.20 -7.00
CA ALA A 86 10.81 14.52 -6.05
C ALA A 86 10.48 14.76 -4.56
N PRO A 87 10.18 16.00 -4.10
CA PRO A 87 9.72 16.23 -2.72
C PRO A 87 8.48 15.43 -2.30
N LEU A 88 7.53 15.20 -3.21
CA LEU A 88 6.31 14.42 -2.92
C LEU A 88 6.66 12.98 -2.56
N VAL A 89 7.58 12.35 -3.29
CA VAL A 89 8.06 11.00 -2.99
C VAL A 89 8.71 10.94 -1.60
N GLY A 90 9.47 11.99 -1.24
CA GLY A 90 10.07 12.12 0.09
C GLY A 90 9.02 12.20 1.21
N VAL A 91 7.92 12.94 1.00
CA VAL A 91 6.81 13.01 1.95
C VAL A 91 6.17 11.64 2.13
N ILE A 92 5.82 10.96 1.04
CA ILE A 92 5.16 9.64 1.10
C ILE A 92 6.07 8.58 1.73
N GLY A 93 7.36 8.54 1.36
CA GLY A 93 8.31 7.61 1.97
C GLY A 93 8.49 7.85 3.48
N SER A 94 8.49 9.11 3.91
CA SER A 94 8.55 9.45 5.34
C SER A 94 7.30 9.02 6.10
N LEU A 95 6.12 9.15 5.50
CA LEU A 95 4.87 8.64 6.05
C LEU A 95 4.89 7.10 6.14
N GLN A 96 5.42 6.40 5.13
CA GLN A 96 5.55 4.94 5.18
C GLN A 96 6.44 4.49 6.34
N ALA A 97 7.57 5.16 6.56
CA ALA A 97 8.45 4.87 7.69
C ALA A 97 7.75 5.12 9.04
N MET A 98 6.98 6.21 9.16
CA MET A 98 6.21 6.50 10.37
C MET A 98 5.16 5.41 10.65
N GLU A 99 4.43 4.97 9.63
CA GLU A 99 3.44 3.89 9.78
C GLU A 99 4.10 2.55 10.13
N ALA A 100 5.26 2.25 9.55
CA ALA A 100 6.04 1.06 9.91
C ALA A 100 6.42 1.06 11.39
N ILE A 101 6.93 2.18 11.91
CA ILE A 101 7.27 2.34 13.33
C ILE A 101 6.04 2.13 14.21
N LYS A 102 4.90 2.74 13.85
CA LYS A 102 3.65 2.60 14.61
C LYS A 102 3.17 1.16 14.68
N VAL A 103 3.24 0.43 13.57
CA VAL A 103 2.83 -0.99 13.52
C VAL A 103 3.79 -1.85 14.36
N LEU A 104 5.10 -1.74 14.14
CA LEU A 104 6.11 -2.57 14.81
C LEU A 104 6.20 -2.30 16.32
N ALA A 105 6.05 -1.05 16.74
CA ALA A 105 6.11 -0.66 18.15
C ALA A 105 4.74 -0.70 18.85
N HIS A 106 3.68 -1.09 18.15
CA HIS A 106 2.29 -1.01 18.63
C HIS A 106 1.94 0.36 19.23
N TYR A 107 2.35 1.43 18.53
CA TYR A 107 2.25 2.80 19.00
C TYR A 107 1.26 3.62 18.16
N GLY A 108 0.28 4.22 18.83
CA GLY A 108 -0.78 5.00 18.16
C GLY A 108 -1.68 4.14 17.28
N THR A 109 -2.32 4.77 16.29
CA THR A 109 -3.29 4.11 15.40
C THR A 109 -2.78 4.12 13.96
N PRO A 110 -2.35 2.98 13.39
CA PRO A 110 -1.94 2.90 12.00
C PRO A 110 -3.02 3.39 11.02
N ALA A 111 -2.62 3.82 9.82
CA ALA A 111 -3.53 4.20 8.74
C ALA A 111 -4.18 2.97 8.06
N ALA A 112 -4.67 2.03 8.88
CA ALA A 112 -5.36 0.83 8.45
C ALA A 112 -6.82 1.11 8.09
N GLY A 113 -7.36 0.37 7.12
CA GLY A 113 -8.75 0.50 6.68
C GLY A 113 -9.08 1.82 5.97
N LYS A 114 -8.08 2.62 5.58
CA LYS A 114 -8.26 3.89 4.88
C LYS A 114 -7.14 4.19 3.89
N ILE A 115 -7.40 5.14 3.02
CA ILE A 115 -6.44 5.73 2.09
C ILE A 115 -6.24 7.17 2.52
N VAL A 116 -4.99 7.54 2.79
CA VAL A 116 -4.61 8.93 3.00
C VAL A 116 -4.01 9.44 1.70
N MET A 117 -4.68 10.42 1.10
CA MET A 117 -4.26 11.10 -0.12
C MET A 117 -3.61 12.43 0.24
N TYR A 118 -2.49 12.74 -0.41
CA TYR A 118 -1.84 14.04 -0.35
C TYR A 118 -1.86 14.69 -1.74
N ASP A 119 -2.58 15.81 -1.87
CA ASP A 119 -2.54 16.68 -3.03
C ASP A 119 -1.51 17.78 -2.78
N ALA A 120 -0.36 17.69 -3.45
CA ALA A 120 0.73 18.64 -3.31
C ALA A 120 0.51 19.96 -4.06
N MET A 121 -0.44 20.02 -5.00
CA MET A 121 -0.79 21.28 -5.68
C MET A 121 -1.53 22.24 -4.73
N THR A 122 -2.38 21.69 -3.87
CA THR A 122 -3.20 22.46 -2.93
C THR A 122 -2.75 22.33 -1.48
N CYS A 123 -1.72 21.51 -1.22
CA CYS A 123 -1.23 21.18 0.12
C CYS A 123 -2.33 20.63 1.04
N GLN A 124 -3.16 19.72 0.51
CA GLN A 124 -4.29 19.14 1.22
C GLN A 124 -4.09 17.65 1.48
N PHE A 125 -4.50 17.21 2.67
CA PHE A 125 -4.64 15.80 3.00
C PHE A 125 -6.12 15.42 3.03
N ARG A 126 -6.44 14.27 2.46
CA ARG A 126 -7.80 13.70 2.49
C ARG A 126 -7.73 12.25 2.94
N GLU A 127 -8.66 11.86 3.80
CA GLU A 127 -8.81 10.47 4.22
C GLU A 127 -10.09 9.89 3.62
N MET A 128 -10.01 8.68 3.09
CA MET A 128 -11.15 7.93 2.58
C MET A 128 -11.15 6.53 3.18
N ASN A 129 -12.29 6.11 3.72
CA ASN A 129 -12.43 4.75 4.23
C ASN A 129 -12.34 3.75 3.08
N LEU A 130 -11.54 2.71 3.27
CA LEU A 130 -11.42 1.60 2.33
C LEU A 130 -12.22 0.42 2.86
N MET A 131 -13.23 0.03 2.09
CA MET A 131 -14.10 -1.08 2.46
C MET A 131 -13.56 -2.40 1.92
N ARG A 132 -13.58 -3.44 2.77
CA ARG A 132 -13.43 -4.83 2.30
C ARG A 132 -14.58 -5.13 1.34
N ASN A 133 -14.29 -5.82 0.25
CA ASN A 133 -15.31 -6.30 -0.67
C ASN A 133 -15.45 -7.81 -0.52
N PRO A 134 -16.69 -8.30 -0.37
CA PRO A 134 -16.97 -9.73 -0.24
C PRO A 134 -16.43 -10.61 -1.38
N GLY A 135 -16.38 -10.10 -2.61
CA GLY A 135 -15.90 -10.83 -3.79
C GLY A 135 -14.42 -10.64 -4.10
N CYS A 136 -13.59 -10.19 -3.15
CA CYS A 136 -12.16 -10.01 -3.40
C CYS A 136 -11.47 -11.37 -3.60
N GLU A 137 -10.66 -11.48 -4.66
CA GLU A 137 -9.94 -12.72 -5.01
C GLU A 137 -8.84 -13.10 -4.00
N VAL A 138 -8.46 -12.15 -3.14
CA VAL A 138 -7.44 -12.34 -2.10
C VAL A 138 -8.08 -12.48 -0.73
N CYS A 139 -8.84 -11.47 -0.29
CA CYS A 139 -9.40 -11.44 1.07
C CYS A 139 -10.92 -11.61 1.11
N GLY A 140 -11.59 -12.14 0.09
CA GLY A 140 -13.04 -12.32 0.08
C GLY A 140 -13.53 -13.52 0.89
N GLY A 141 -12.68 -14.54 1.05
CA GLY A 141 -12.96 -15.76 1.82
C GLY A 141 -12.96 -15.58 3.34
#